data_AF-A0A2R6C196-F1
#
_entry.id   AF-A0A2R6C196-F1
#
_cell.length_a   1.000
_cell.length_b   1.000
_cell.length_c   1.000
_cell.angle_alpha   90.00
_cell.angle_beta   90.00
_cell.angle_gamma   90.00
#
_symmetry.space_group_name_H-M   'P 1'
#
loop_
_entity.id
_entity.type
_entity.pdbx_description
1 polymer ?
#
loop_
_entity_poly.entity_id
_entity_poly.type
_entity_poly.pdbx_seq_one_letter_code
_entity_poly.pdbx_strand_id
1 'polypeptide(L)' 'MLFNVPEPTAALGAIEFRIDGGTTRKVDYVAVEEPLEVRVVHFDSGRLVTSKVAVTMRTPGDDFELAVGFLHSEGVIR' A
#
# COMPACT_ATOMS: atom_id res chain seq x y z
N MET A 1 -14.37 -6.45 20.92
CA MET A 1 -14.14 -5.33 19.98
C MET A 1 -12.66 -5.06 20.01
N LEU A 2 -11.92 -5.63 19.05
CA LEU A 2 -10.49 -5.35 18.93
C LEU A 2 -10.37 -3.96 18.33
N PHE A 3 -9.73 -3.04 19.04
CA PHE A 3 -9.39 -1.74 18.50
C PHE A 3 -8.45 -1.97 17.31
N ASN A 4 -8.89 -1.60 16.10
CA ASN A 4 -8.02 -1.53 14.94
C ASN A 4 -7.01 -0.41 15.22
N VAL A 5 -5.80 -0.76 15.64
CA VAL A 5 -4.72 0.21 15.75
C VAL A 5 -4.36 0.60 14.32
N PRO A 6 -4.44 1.90 13.93
CA PRO A 6 -4.08 2.31 12.58
C PRO A 6 -2.62 1.97 12.31
N GLU A 7 -2.36 1.39 11.14
CA GLU A 7 -1.00 1.09 10.71
C GLU A 7 -0.21 2.38 10.47
N PRO A 8 1.11 2.40 10.77
CA PRO A 8 1.92 3.60 10.63
C PRO A 8 2.06 4.00 9.16
N THR A 9 1.64 5.21 8.82
CA THR A 9 1.76 5.77 7.46
C THR A 9 3.11 6.41 7.18
N ALA A 10 3.91 6.68 8.23
CA ALA A 10 5.25 7.22 8.13
C ALA A 10 6.17 6.64 9.22
N ALA A 11 7.45 6.50 8.88
CA ALA A 11 8.51 6.00 9.75
C ALA A 11 9.63 7.03 9.89
N LEU A 12 10.33 7.02 11.03
CA LEU A 12 11.52 7.85 11.23
C LEU A 12 12.67 7.33 10.37
N GLY A 13 13.08 8.11 9.38
CA GLY A 13 14.27 7.89 8.58
C GLY A 13 15.43 8.77 9.05
N ALA A 14 16.65 8.28 8.92
CA ALA A 14 17.84 9.11 9.07
C ALA A 14 18.37 9.48 7.68
N ILE A 15 18.46 10.78 7.40
CA ILE A 15 19.00 11.31 6.15
C ILE A 15 20.40 11.84 6.44
N GLU A 16 21.37 11.45 5.60
CA GLU A 16 22.73 11.98 5.60
C GLU A 16 22.87 13.00 4.45
N PHE A 17 23.23 14.23 4.80
CA PHE A 17 23.55 15.29 3.86
C PHE A 17 25.07 15.44 3.77
N ARG A 18 25.61 15.52 2.56
CA ARG A 18 27.01 15.86 2.31
C ARG A 18 27.10 17.20 1.59
N ILE A 19 27.71 18.20 2.23
CA ILE A 19 27.86 19.57 1.71
C ILE A 19 29.27 20.06 2.06
N ASP A 20 30.00 20.62 1.09
CA ASP A 20 31.33 21.24 1.25
C ASP A 20 32.35 20.40 2.04
N GLY A 21 32.36 19.08 1.83
CA GLY A 21 33.27 18.15 2.51
C GLY A 21 32.85 17.76 3.94
N GLY A 22 31.77 18.33 4.47
CA GLY A 22 31.14 17.94 5.72
C GLY A 22 29.98 16.97 5.52
N THR A 23 29.78 16.06 6.47
CA THR A 23 28.60 15.19 6.57
C THR A 23 27.74 15.66 7.75
N THR A 24 26.44 15.88 7.54
CA THR A 24 25.44 16.17 8.58
C THR A 24 24.34 15.12 8.55
N ARG A 25 23.88 14.66 9.73
CA ARG A 25 22.77 13.72 9.86
C ARG A 25 21.54 14.42 10.44
N LYS A 26 20.38 14.22 9.83
CA LYS A 26 19.08 14.70 10.34
C LYS A 26 18.08 13.55 10.35
N VAL A 27 17.19 13.54 11.34
CA VAL A 27 16.04 12.63 11.35
C VAL A 27 14.88 13.32 10.65
N ASP A 28 14.17 12.59 9.81
CA ASP A 28 12.95 13.04 9.13
C ASP A 28 11.91 11.92 9.07
N TYR A 29 10.66 12.28 8.84
CA TYR A 29 9.61 11.29 8.59
C TYR A 29 9.56 10.94 7.11
N VAL A 30 9.52 9.65 6.82
CA VAL A 30 9.41 9.10 5.47
C VAL A 30 8.12 8.30 5.39
N ALA A 31 7.35 8.45 4.30
CA ALA A 31 6.16 7.65 4.08
C ALA A 31 6.50 6.16 4.09
N VAL A 32 5.68 5.37 4.78
CA VAL A 32 5.75 3.91 4.72
C VAL A 32 5.06 3.46 3.43
N GLU A 33 5.65 2.49 2.76
CA GLU A 33 5.02 1.76 1.67
C GLU A 33 5.05 0.26 1.96
N GLU A 34 3.91 -0.39 1.72
CA GLU A 34 3.75 -1.83 1.86
C GLU A 34 3.03 -2.41 0.65
N PRO A 35 3.34 -3.67 0.28
CA PRO A 35 2.66 -4.33 -0.83
C PRO A 35 1.23 -4.72 -0.44
N LEU A 36 0.27 -4.35 -1.28
CA LEU A 36 -1.12 -4.82 -1.23
C LEU A 36 -1.40 -5.71 -2.45
N GLU A 37 -1.84 -6.94 -2.21
CA GLU A 37 -2.31 -7.85 -3.27
C GLU A 37 -3.84 -7.81 -3.38
N VAL A 38 -4.34 -7.38 -4.53
CA VAL A 38 -5.78 -7.36 -4.83
C VAL A 38 -6.16 -8.67 -5.50
N ARG A 39 -7.11 -9.39 -4.89
CA ARG A 39 -7.68 -10.63 -5.42
C ARG A 39 -9.18 -10.49 -5.60
N VAL A 40 -9.71 -11.14 -6.63
CA VAL A 40 -11.15 -11.16 -6.91
C VAL A 40 -11.63 -12.60 -6.92
N VAL A 41 -12.74 -12.84 -6.24
CA VAL A 41 -13.48 -14.10 -6.31
C VAL A 41 -14.59 -13.94 -7.33
N HIS A 42 -14.60 -14.78 -8.36
CA HIS A 42 -15.62 -14.74 -9.42
C HIS A 42 -15.97 -16.16 -9.89
N PHE A 43 -17.05 -16.28 -10.66
CA PHE A 43 -17.36 -17.53 -11.34
C PHE A 43 -16.60 -17.62 -12.68
N ASP A 44 -16.03 -18.78 -12.93
CA ASP A 44 -15.47 -19.18 -14.23
C ASP A 44 -15.92 -20.62 -14.50
N SER A 45 -16.55 -20.83 -15.66
CA SER A 45 -17.02 -22.15 -16.10
C SER A 45 -17.86 -22.90 -15.04
N GLY A 46 -18.69 -22.16 -14.31
CA GLY A 46 -19.55 -22.71 -13.24
C GLY A 46 -18.85 -23.01 -11.91
N ARG A 47 -17.55 -22.70 -11.76
CA ARG A 47 -16.81 -22.83 -10.50
C ARG A 47 -16.46 -21.46 -9.93
N LEU A 48 -16.42 -21.37 -8.62
CA LEU A 48 -15.86 -20.22 -7.90
C LEU A 48 -14.34 -20.28 -8.00
N VAL A 49 -13.72 -19.22 -8.52
CA VAL A 49 -12.28 -19.09 -8.71
C VAL A 49 -11.80 -17.80 -8.07
N THR A 50 -10.63 -17.85 -7.44
CA THR A 50 -9.94 -16.66 -6.92
C THR A 50 -8.80 -16.30 -7.84
N SER A 51 -8.87 -15.11 -8.44
CA SER A 51 -7.88 -14.59 -9.38
C SER A 51 -7.07 -13.47 -8.73
N LYS A 52 -5.75 -13.47 -8.95
CA LYS A 52 -4.88 -12.36 -8.58
C LYS A 52 -4.98 -11.29 -9.65
N VAL A 53 -5.36 -10.07 -9.27
CA VAL A 53 -5.54 -8.97 -10.22
C VAL A 53 -4.30 -8.09 -10.29
N ALA A 54 -3.76 -7.71 -9.13
CA ALA A 54 -2.60 -6.83 -9.06
C ALA A 54 -1.87 -6.97 -7.71
N VAL A 55 -0.61 -6.52 -7.71
CA VAL A 55 0.14 -6.17 -6.50
C VAL A 55 0.58 -4.72 -6.67
N THR A 56 0.27 -3.86 -5.70
CA THR A 56 0.67 -2.45 -5.71
C THR A 56 1.36 -2.07 -4.41
N MET A 57 2.27 -1.11 -4.46
CA MET A 57 2.76 -0.45 -3.25
C MET A 57 1.69 0.57 -2.81
N ARG A 58 1.44 0.64 -1.51
CA ARG A 58 0.55 1.65 -0.92
C ARG A 58 1.10 2.14 0.41
N THR A 59 0.71 3.34 0.80
CA THR A 59 0.80 3.73 2.21
C THR A 59 -0.33 3.05 2.99
N PRO A 60 -0.04 2.38 4.13
CA PRO A 60 -1.06 1.70 4.91
C PRO A 60 -2.23 2.57 5.39
N GLY A 61 -3.40 1.96 5.63
CA GLY A 61 -4.61 2.64 6.12
C GLY A 61 -5.87 2.23 5.36
N ASP A 62 -6.05 2.76 4.15
CA ASP A 62 -7.31 2.73 3.40
C ASP A 62 -7.34 1.62 2.32
N ASP A 63 -7.08 0.36 2.71
CA ASP A 63 -6.99 -0.79 1.78
C ASP A 63 -8.25 -1.01 0.95
N PHE A 64 -9.39 -0.93 1.61
CA PHE A 64 -10.65 -1.32 1.01
C PHE A 64 -11.07 -0.32 -0.05
N GLU A 65 -11.02 0.97 0.29
CA GLU A 65 -11.28 2.08 -0.61
C GLU A 65 -10.31 2.08 -1.79
N LEU A 66 -9.01 1.84 -1.54
CA LEU A 66 -8.01 1.70 -2.58
C LEU A 66 -8.31 0.53 -3.52
N ALA A 67 -8.63 -0.66 -2.98
CA ALA A 67 -8.93 -1.84 -3.79
C ALA A 67 -10.19 -1.64 -4.64
N VAL A 68 -11.26 -1.05 -4.09
CA VAL A 68 -12.49 -0.74 -4.84
C VAL A 68 -12.21 0.28 -5.95
N GLY A 69 -11.52 1.37 -5.62
CA GLY A 69 -11.15 2.41 -6.59
C GLY A 69 -10.27 1.87 -7.71
N PHE A 70 -9.26 1.05 -7.37
CA PHE A 70 -8.38 0.38 -8.31
C PHE A 70 -9.18 -0.52 -9.27
N LEU A 71 -9.99 -1.45 -8.74
CA LEU A 71 -10.78 -2.37 -9.55
C LEU A 71 -11.79 -1.65 -10.45
N HIS A 72 -12.38 -0.56 -9.98
CA HIS A 72 -13.26 0.27 -10.79
C HIS A 72 -12.49 1.00 -11.92
N SER A 73 -11.32 1.58 -11.60
CA SER A 73 -10.49 2.30 -12.58
C SER A 73 -9.93 1.39 -13.69
N GLU A 74 -9.61 0.14 -13.35
CA GLU A 74 -9.15 -0.89 -14.29
C GLU A 74 -10.32 -1.60 -15.02
N GLY A 75 -11.58 -1.24 -14.72
CA GLY A 75 -12.77 -1.80 -15.37
C GLY A 75 -13.11 -3.25 -14.97
N VAL A 76 -12.55 -3.74 -13.87
CA VAL A 76 -12.81 -5.08 -13.32
C VAL A 76 -14.20 -5.15 -12.66
N ILE A 77 -14.63 -4.06 -12.02
CA ILE A 77 -15.97 -3.91 -11.42
C ILE A 77 -16.66 -2.64 -11.93
N ARG A 78 -17.99 -2.58 -11.81
CA ARG A 78 -18.85 -1.45 -12.19
C ARG A 78 -19.95 -1.23 -11.17
#